data_AF-A0A959QRS5-F1
#
_entry.id   AF-A0A959QRS5-F1
#
_cell.length_a   1.000
_cell.length_b   1.000
_cell.length_c   1.000
_cell.angle_alpha   90.00
_cell.angle_beta   90.00
_cell.angle_gamma   90.00
#
_symmetry.space_group_name_H-M   'P 1'
#
loop_
_entity.id
_entity.type
_entity.pdbx_description
1 polymer ?
#
loop_
_entity_poly.entity_id
_entity_poly.type
_entity_poly.pdbx_seq_one_letter_code
_entity_poly.pdbx_strand_id
1 'polypeptide(L)'
;KVGGGELVKLMGTSAWYAPGAAGAALVESIIRDEKKVFPCCVYLDGEYGQKDICMGVPVVIGKNGWEKIIDYKLNDAEQEKFNGSADAVRNMNSVLDTLVDG
;
A
#
# COMPACT_ATOMS: atom_id res chain seq x y z
N LYS A 1 -13.28 8.16 -1.87
CA LYS A 1 -12.78 8.55 -3.22
C LYS A 1 -12.85 10.09 -3.40
N VAL A 2 -12.17 10.88 -2.57
CA VAL A 2 -12.29 12.36 -2.63
C VAL A 2 -10.96 13.11 -2.60
N GLY A 3 -9.96 12.69 -1.80
CA GLY A 3 -8.73 13.49 -1.59
C GLY A 3 -7.96 13.90 -2.85
N GLY A 4 -7.27 12.97 -3.52
CA GLY A 4 -6.42 13.33 -4.68
C GLY A 4 -7.22 13.86 -5.89
N GLY A 5 -8.40 13.29 -6.13
CA GLY A 5 -9.27 13.70 -7.24
C GLY A 5 -9.84 15.11 -7.06
N GLU A 6 -10.02 15.57 -5.82
CA GLU A 6 -10.42 16.94 -5.52
C GLU A 6 -9.30 17.94 -5.80
N LEU A 7 -8.05 17.62 -5.44
CA LEU A 7 -6.89 18.45 -5.77
C LEU A 7 -6.66 18.58 -7.29
N VAL A 8 -6.89 17.50 -8.05
CA VAL A 8 -6.84 17.55 -9.53
C VAL A 8 -7.91 18.50 -10.07
N LYS A 9 -9.13 18.46 -9.52
CA LYS A 9 -10.20 19.38 -9.94
C LYS A 9 -9.91 20.84 -9.61
N LEU A 10 -9.27 21.10 -8.48
CA LEU A 10 -8.99 22.48 -8.01
C LEU A 10 -7.75 23.08 -8.66
N MET A 11 -6.67 22.30 -8.83
CA MET A 11 -5.37 22.81 -9.27
C MET A 11 -4.98 22.39 -10.69
N GLY A 12 -5.80 21.57 -11.36
CA GLY A 12 -5.55 21.08 -12.72
C GLY A 12 -4.42 20.05 -12.84
N THR A 13 -3.80 19.67 -11.73
CA THR A 13 -2.69 18.71 -11.67
C THR A 13 -2.79 17.80 -10.44
N SER A 14 -2.13 16.65 -10.47
CA SER A 14 -2.07 15.71 -9.33
C SER A 14 -1.39 16.33 -8.12
N ALA A 15 -1.80 15.92 -6.92
CA ALA A 15 -1.11 16.30 -5.69
C ALA A 15 0.36 15.85 -5.71
N TRP A 16 1.27 16.71 -5.27
CA TRP A 16 2.72 16.45 -5.35
C TRP A 16 3.47 16.72 -4.04
N TYR A 17 3.09 17.75 -3.27
CA TYR A 17 3.69 18.01 -1.96
C TYR A 17 3.47 16.89 -0.94
N ALA A 18 2.23 16.42 -0.78
CA ALA A 18 1.92 15.38 0.20
C ALA A 18 2.60 14.03 -0.11
N PRO A 19 2.59 13.52 -1.37
CA PRO A 19 3.39 12.35 -1.73
C PRO A 19 4.89 12.54 -1.51
N GLY A 20 5.42 13.72 -1.86
CA GLY A 20 6.83 14.05 -1.65
C GLY A 20 7.25 14.03 -0.18
N ALA A 21 6.44 14.63 0.70
CA ALA A 21 6.68 14.61 2.15
C ALA A 21 6.60 13.19 2.73
N ALA A 22 5.63 12.38 2.28
CA ALA A 22 5.52 10.98 2.70
C ALA A 22 6.73 10.16 2.26
N GLY A 23 7.22 10.34 1.03
CA GLY A 23 8.43 9.69 0.53
C GLY A 23 9.67 10.10 1.32
N ALA A 24 9.83 11.39 1.63
CA ALA A 24 10.94 11.88 2.44
C ALA A 24 10.93 11.29 3.86
N ALA A 25 9.76 11.22 4.50
CA ALA A 25 9.61 10.64 5.83
C ALA A 25 9.95 9.14 5.85
N LEU A 26 9.54 8.39 4.82
CA LEU A 26 9.87 6.97 4.69
C LEU A 26 11.39 6.77 4.51
N VAL A 27 12.03 7.56 3.64
CA VAL A 27 13.48 7.51 3.41
C VAL A 27 14.25 7.86 4.68
N GLU A 28 13.84 8.90 5.41
CA GLU A 28 14.43 9.26 6.69
C GLU A 28 14.36 8.09 7.69
N SER A 29 13.21 7.40 7.74
CA SER A 29 13.02 6.27 8.64
C SER A 29 13.93 5.08 8.32
N ILE A 30 14.16 4.81 7.03
CA ILE A 30 15.13 3.80 6.58
C ILE A 30 16.54 4.19 7.00
N ILE A 31 16.98 5.41 6.66
CA ILE A 31 18.36 5.86 6.90
C ILE A 31 18.69 5.88 8.40
N ARG A 32 17.73 6.28 9.23
CA ARG A 32 17.89 6.37 10.69
C ARG A 32 17.56 5.08 11.44
N ASP A 33 17.16 4.03 10.72
CA ASP A 33 16.71 2.75 11.28
C ASP A 33 15.67 2.90 12.40
N GLU A 34 14.70 3.82 12.24
CA GLU A 34 13.83 4.25 13.35
C GLU A 34 12.81 3.19 13.78
N LYS A 35 12.64 2.11 12.99
CA LYS A 35 11.65 1.05 13.22
C LYS A 35 10.22 1.61 13.34
N LYS A 36 9.89 2.69 12.60
CA LYS A 36 8.56 3.30 12.63
C LYS A 36 7.58 2.49 11.81
N VAL A 37 6.30 2.63 12.17
CA VAL A 37 5.19 2.00 11.45
C VAL A 37 4.68 2.93 10.37
N PHE A 38 4.60 2.43 9.14
CA PHE A 38 4.01 3.12 7.99
C PHE A 38 2.95 2.25 7.32
N PRO A 39 1.84 2.81 6.84
CA PRO A 39 0.99 2.12 5.87
C PRO A 39 1.70 2.11 4.52
N CYS A 40 2.08 0.95 4.02
CA CYS A 40 2.77 0.80 2.73
C CYS A 40 2.15 -0.33 1.91
N CYS A 41 2.23 -0.20 0.58
CA CYS A 41 1.89 -1.29 -0.33
C CYS A 41 3.08 -2.24 -0.39
N VAL A 42 2.94 -3.45 0.17
CA VAL A 42 3.99 -4.48 0.18
C VAL A 42 3.44 -5.82 -0.27
N TYR A 43 4.31 -6.70 -0.71
CA TYR A 43 3.98 -8.06 -1.11
C TYR A 43 3.58 -8.91 0.11
N LEU A 44 2.45 -9.61 0.00
CA LEU A 44 1.95 -10.54 1.01
C LEU A 44 2.20 -11.99 0.58
N ASP A 45 2.64 -12.82 1.53
CA ASP A 45 2.91 -14.25 1.35
C ASP A 45 2.21 -15.10 2.42
N GLY A 46 0.98 -14.73 2.77
CA GLY A 46 0.13 -15.41 3.75
C GLY A 46 -0.46 -14.48 4.80
N GLU A 47 0.08 -13.27 4.96
CA GLU A 47 -0.45 -12.27 5.88
C GLU A 47 -1.89 -11.90 5.51
N TYR A 48 -2.73 -11.69 6.54
CA TYR A 48 -4.16 -11.40 6.36
C TYR A 48 -4.92 -12.43 5.49
N GLY A 49 -4.38 -13.66 5.36
CA GLY A 49 -4.94 -14.70 4.50
C GLY A 49 -4.74 -14.46 3.00
N GLN A 50 -3.88 -13.50 2.63
CA GLN A 50 -3.60 -13.14 1.24
C GLN A 50 -2.17 -13.52 0.86
N LYS A 51 -1.98 -14.00 -0.37
CA LYS A 51 -0.69 -14.45 -0.90
C LYS A 51 -0.54 -14.06 -2.36
N ASP A 52 0.67 -13.76 -2.81
CA ASP A 52 0.95 -13.40 -4.20
C ASP A 52 0.18 -12.14 -4.64
N ILE A 53 0.27 -11.09 -3.83
CA ILE A 53 -0.39 -9.81 -4.07
C ILE A 53 0.30 -8.70 -3.29
N CYS A 54 0.39 -7.50 -3.87
CA CYS A 54 0.80 -6.30 -3.14
C CYS A 54 -0.42 -5.58 -2.58
N MET A 55 -0.47 -5.38 -1.26
CA MET A 55 -1.58 -4.74 -0.57
C MET A 55 -1.08 -3.66 0.39
N GLY A 56 -1.90 -2.63 0.59
CA GLY A 56 -1.66 -1.60 1.59
C GLY A 56 -1.87 -2.15 3.00
N VAL A 57 -0.78 -2.38 3.73
CA VAL A 57 -0.79 -2.91 5.11
C VAL A 57 0.18 -2.11 6.00
N PRO A 58 -0.02 -2.10 7.32
CA PRO A 58 0.92 -1.50 8.25
C PRO A 58 2.21 -2.32 8.32
N VAL A 59 3.35 -1.67 8.08
CA VAL A 59 4.68 -2.30 8.13
C VAL A 59 5.61 -1.53 9.03
N VAL A 60 6.53 -2.26 9.67
CA VAL A 60 7.69 -1.69 10.35
C VAL A 60 8.76 -1.43 9.30
N ILE A 61 9.18 -0.17 9.17
CA ILE A 61 10.27 0.26 8.29
C ILE A 61 11.55 0.42 9.10
N GLY A 62 12.62 -0.24 8.66
CA GLY A 62 13.97 -0.10 9.18
C GLY A 62 15.00 0.07 8.07
N LYS A 63 16.28 -0.05 8.41
CA LYS A 63 17.41 0.11 7.48
C LYS A 63 17.39 -0.86 6.30
N ASN A 64 16.70 -2.01 6.44
CA ASN A 64 16.59 -3.03 5.41
C ASN A 64 15.29 -2.91 4.58
N GLY A 65 14.57 -1.79 4.68
CA GLY A 65 13.25 -1.63 4.07
C GLY A 65 12.13 -2.02 5.03
N TRP A 66 11.06 -2.66 4.51
CA TRP A 66 10.01 -3.20 5.39
C TRP A 66 10.51 -4.51 6.03
N GLU A 67 10.53 -4.55 7.36
CA GLU A 67 11.09 -5.69 8.10
C GLU A 67 10.02 -6.61 8.64
N LYS A 68 8.80 -6.09 8.82
CA LYS A 68 7.69 -6.83 9.39
C LYS A 68 6.36 -6.20 8.98
N ILE A 69 5.39 -7.04 8.60
CA ILE A 69 3.98 -6.64 8.52
C ILE A 69 3.35 -6.79 9.90
N ILE A 70 2.61 -5.77 10.34
CA ILE A 70 1.89 -5.80 11.61
C ILE A 70 0.55 -6.49 11.37
N ASP A 71 0.29 -7.56 12.12
CA ASP A 71 -1.02 -8.21 12.13
C ASP A 71 -1.96 -7.47 13.09
N TYR A 72 -2.77 -6.57 12.53
CA TYR A 72 -3.98 -6.12 13.20
C TYR A 72 -5.05 -7.20 13.03
N LYS A 73 -5.33 -7.94 14.10
CA LYS A 73 -6.38 -8.96 14.16
C LYS A 73 -7.73 -8.37 13.76
N LEU A 74 -8.03 -8.42 12.45
CA LEU A 74 -9.25 -7.88 11.88
C LEU A 74 -10.44 -8.69 12.39
N ASN A 75 -11.55 -8.02 12.63
CA ASN A 75 -12.82 -8.72 12.82
C ASN A 75 -13.37 -9.19 11.46
N ASP A 76 -14.39 -10.04 11.50
CA ASP A 76 -14.96 -10.66 10.28
C ASP A 76 -15.41 -9.62 9.24
N ALA A 77 -16.03 -8.52 9.67
CA ALA A 77 -16.51 -7.48 8.77
C ALA A 77 -15.37 -6.65 8.16
N GLU A 78 -14.26 -6.47 8.87
CA GLU A 78 -13.05 -5.83 8.36
C GLU A 78 -12.30 -6.75 7.39
N GLN A 79 -12.20 -8.03 7.72
CA GLN A 79 -11.57 -9.04 6.87
C GLN A 79 -12.34 -9.21 5.56
N GLU A 80 -13.68 -9.18 5.58
CA GLU A 80 -14.49 -9.20 4.36
C GLU A 80 -14.19 -8.01 3.45
N LYS A 81 -14.07 -6.80 4.00
CA LYS A 81 -13.70 -5.60 3.24
C LYS A 81 -12.26 -5.66 2.71
N PHE A 82 -11.35 -6.22 3.49
CA PHE A 82 -9.96 -6.42 3.07
C PHE A 82 -9.88 -7.40 1.91
N ASN A 83 -10.61 -8.52 1.99
CA ASN A 83 -10.71 -9.51 0.91
C ASN A 83 -11.29 -8.88 -0.37
N GLY A 84 -12.39 -8.12 -0.26
CA GLY A 84 -12.94 -7.41 -1.42
C GLY A 84 -11.98 -6.39 -2.03
N SER A 85 -11.09 -5.79 -1.22
CA SER A 85 -10.02 -4.93 -1.73
C SER A 85 -8.93 -5.72 -2.47
N ALA A 86 -8.56 -6.91 -1.96
CA ALA A 86 -7.62 -7.81 -2.62
C ALA A 86 -8.17 -8.30 -3.97
N ASP A 87 -9.45 -8.67 -4.04
CA ASP A 87 -10.10 -9.07 -5.29
C ASP A 87 -10.06 -7.95 -6.34
N ALA A 88 -10.31 -6.70 -5.93
CA ALA A 88 -10.23 -5.55 -6.82
C ALA A 88 -8.81 -5.34 -7.38
N VAL A 89 -7.77 -5.56 -6.56
CA VAL A 89 -6.37 -5.47 -6.99
C VAL A 89 -6.02 -6.60 -7.96
N ARG A 90 -6.45 -7.84 -7.70
CA ARG A 90 -6.22 -8.97 -8.63
C ARG A 90 -6.89 -8.75 -9.97
N ASN A 91 -8.12 -8.25 -9.97
CA ASN A 91 -8.85 -7.91 -11.20
C ASN A 91 -8.15 -6.81 -12.00
N MET A 92 -7.46 -5.87 -11.34
CA MET A 92 -6.64 -4.89 -12.04
C MET A 92 -5.37 -5.54 -12.61
N ASN A 93 -4.69 -6.38 -11.83
CA ASN A 93 -3.46 -7.05 -12.25
C ASN A 93 -3.69 -7.99 -13.45
N SER A 94 -4.82 -8.70 -13.51
CA SER A 94 -5.13 -9.60 -14.64
C SER A 94 -5.26 -8.87 -15.99
N VAL A 95 -5.49 -7.56 -15.98
CA VAL A 95 -5.44 -6.75 -17.21
C VAL A 95 -4.03 -6.69 -17.77
N LEU A 96 -2.99 -6.71 -16.93
CA LEU A 96 -1.60 -6.71 -17.38
C LEU A 96 -1.26 -8.01 -18.12
N ASP A 97 -1.79 -9.15 -17.70
CA ASP A 97 -1.56 -10.44 -18.38
C ASP A 97 -2.01 -10.38 -19.85
N THR A 98 -3.10 -9.64 -20.12
CA THR A 98 -3.60 -9.44 -21.49
C THR A 98 -2.71 -8.56 -22.39
N LEU A 99 -1.75 -7.84 -21.80
CA LEU A 99 -0.86 -6.92 -22.50
C LEU A 99 0.57 -7.45 -22.67
N VAL A 100 0.99 -8.41 -21.84
CA VAL A 100 2.37 -8.93 -21.81
C VAL A 100 2.52 -10.20 -22.66
N ASP A 101 1.44 -10.91 -22.96
CA ASP A 101 1.43 -12.09 -23.84
C ASP A 101 1.26 -11.76 -25.35
N GLY A 102 1.56 -10.51 -25.76
CA GLY A 102 1.50 -10.01 -27.14
C GLY A 102 2.86 -9.90 -27.82
#